data_AF-A0A2K3NHH5-F1
#
_entry.id   AF-A0A2K3NHH5-F1
#
_cell.length_a   1.000
_cell.length_b   1.000
_cell.length_c   1.000
_cell.angle_alpha   90.00
_cell.angle_beta   90.00
_cell.angle_gamma   90.00
#
_symmetry.space_group_name_H-M   'P 1'
#
loop_
_entity.id
_entity.type
_entity.pdbx_description
1 polymer ?
#
loop_
_entity_poly.entity_id
_entity_poly.type
_entity_poly.pdbx_seq_one_letter_code
_entity_poly.pdbx_strand_id
1 'polypeptide(L)'
;IWSSVKLVCPPSIAPAVFGGILLGYVMYDCTHYYLHHGQPKSDVPKNLKKYHLNHHYRIQSLGFGITSPFWDKVFGTVPPPSKVDAKRR
;
A
#
# COMPACT_ATOMS: atom_id res chain seq x y z
N ILE A 1 -13.43 14.82 -1.89
CA ILE A 1 -13.79 13.39 -2.11
C ILE A 1 -15.31 13.20 -2.19
N TRP A 2 -16.10 13.52 -1.15
CA TRP A 2 -17.56 13.34 -1.22
C TRP A 2 -18.25 14.05 -2.40
N SER A 3 -17.96 15.34 -2.62
CA SER A 3 -18.51 16.09 -3.75
C SER A 3 -18.11 15.50 -5.10
N SER A 4 -16.87 15.02 -5.22
CA SER A 4 -16.38 14.35 -6.42
C SER A 4 -17.08 13.01 -6.66
N VAL A 5 -17.31 12.22 -5.62
CA VAL A 5 -18.05 10.95 -5.71
C VAL A 5 -19.49 11.19 -6.17
N LYS A 6 -20.18 12.20 -5.61
CA LYS A 6 -21.53 12.58 -6.07
C LYS A 6 -21.58 13.03 -7.53
N LEU A 7 -20.50 13.60 -8.05
CA LEU A 7 -20.42 14.06 -9.45
C LEU A 7 -20.28 12.89 -10.43
N VAL A 8 -19.54 11.84 -10.05
CA VAL A 8 -19.20 10.72 -10.95
C VAL A 8 -20.08 9.48 -10.75
N CYS A 9 -20.76 9.35 -9.62
CA CYS A 9 -21.59 8.20 -9.29
C CYS A 9 -23.08 8.58 -9.19
N PRO A 10 -24.00 7.73 -9.68
CA PRO A 10 -25.42 7.87 -9.39
C PRO A 10 -25.70 7.98 -7.89
N PRO A 11 -26.71 8.77 -7.45
CA PRO A 11 -27.03 8.94 -6.03
C PRO A 11 -27.28 7.64 -5.28
N SER A 12 -27.80 6.61 -5.97
CA SER A 12 -28.09 5.29 -5.39
C SER A 12 -26.84 4.51 -4.97
N ILE A 13 -25.69 4.74 -5.61
CA ILE A 13 -24.43 4.02 -5.31
C ILE A 13 -23.37 4.91 -4.65
N ALA A 14 -23.50 6.23 -4.76
CA ALA A 14 -22.52 7.19 -4.25
C ALA A 14 -22.18 6.99 -2.75
N PRO A 15 -23.14 6.71 -1.83
CA PRO A 15 -22.80 6.44 -0.43
C PRO A 15 -21.95 5.18 -0.24
N ALA A 16 -22.25 4.10 -0.97
CA ALA A 16 -21.50 2.85 -0.88
C ALA A 16 -20.07 3.01 -1.42
N VAL A 17 -19.91 3.70 -2.55
CA VAL A 17 -18.59 4.01 -3.11
C VAL A 17 -17.78 4.87 -2.14
N PHE A 18 -18.38 5.92 -1.58
CA PHE A 18 -17.71 6.77 -0.60
C PHE A 18 -17.30 5.99 0.66
N GLY A 19 -18.19 5.14 1.18
CA GLY A 19 -17.90 4.26 2.32
C GLY A 19 -16.74 3.31 2.03
N GLY A 20 -16.70 2.70 0.84
CA GLY A 20 -15.60 1.84 0.41
C GLY A 20 -14.26 2.57 0.30
N ILE A 21 -14.25 3.80 -0.24
CA ILE A 21 -13.04 4.65 -0.29
C ILE A 21 -12.54 4.95 1.11
N LEU A 22 -13.43 5.34 2.03
CA LEU A 22 -13.05 5.67 3.40
C LEU A 22 -12.54 4.45 4.17
N LEU A 23 -13.22 3.30 4.02
CA LEU A 23 -12.76 2.05 4.61
C LEU A 23 -11.36 1.67 4.08
N GLY A 24 -11.14 1.78 2.77
CA GLY A 24 -9.83 1.54 2.17
C GLY A 24 -8.74 2.46 2.72
N TYR A 25 -9.06 3.74 2.95
CA TYR A 25 -8.14 4.69 3.58
C TYR A 25 -7.78 4.29 5.02
N VAL A 26 -8.77 3.91 5.84
CA VAL A 26 -8.52 3.45 7.21
C VAL A 26 -7.67 2.17 7.21
N MET A 27 -7.99 1.21 6.33
CA MET A 27 -7.20 -0.01 6.19
C MET A 27 -5.75 0.29 5.78
N TYR A 28 -5.55 1.28 4.90
CA TYR A 28 -4.23 1.76 4.50
C TYR A 28 -3.45 2.29 5.71
N ASP A 29 -4.02 3.20 6.49
CA ASP A 29 -3.36 3.81 7.66
C ASP A 29 -3.06 2.76 8.74
N CYS A 30 -4.01 1.88 9.06
CA CYS A 30 -3.80 0.80 10.01
C CYS A 30 -2.69 -0.16 9.54
N THR A 31 -2.67 -0.50 8.24
CA THR A 31 -1.60 -1.32 7.66
C THR A 31 -0.27 -0.60 7.80
N HIS A 32 -0.19 0.68 7.44
CA HIS A 32 1.02 1.47 7.55
C HIS A 32 1.58 1.47 8.97
N TYR A 33 0.72 1.74 9.95
CA TYR A 33 1.06 1.70 11.37
C TYR A 33 1.58 0.31 11.78
N TYR A 34 0.90 -0.76 11.36
CA TYR A 34 1.29 -2.13 11.66
C TYR A 34 2.63 -2.51 11.01
N LEU A 35 2.92 -2.05 9.79
CA LEU A 35 4.21 -2.32 9.14
C LEU A 35 5.37 -1.67 9.91
N HIS A 36 5.19 -0.46 10.45
CA HIS A 36 6.20 0.17 11.28
C HIS A 36 6.36 -0.54 12.64
N HIS A 37 5.27 -0.68 13.39
CA HIS A 37 5.34 -1.01 14.82
C HIS A 37 5.07 -2.49 15.14
N GLY A 38 4.43 -3.23 14.23
CA GLY A 38 4.09 -4.63 14.43
C GLY A 38 5.23 -5.60 14.16
N GLN A 39 5.04 -6.86 14.54
CA GLN A 39 5.93 -7.97 14.21
C GLN A 39 5.14 -9.03 13.42
N PRO A 40 5.02 -8.87 12.09
CA PRO A 40 4.25 -9.79 11.27
C PRO A 40 4.82 -11.22 11.33
N LYS A 41 3.94 -12.21 11.50
CA LYS A 41 4.33 -13.64 11.59
C LYS A 41 4.14 -14.39 10.28
N SER A 42 3.17 -14.01 9.46
CA SER A 42 2.89 -14.60 8.15
C SER A 42 3.68 -13.92 7.03
N ASP A 43 3.90 -14.64 5.93
CA ASP A 43 4.81 -14.21 4.86
C ASP A 43 4.37 -12.94 4.14
N VAL A 44 3.06 -12.79 3.88
CA VAL A 44 2.51 -11.63 3.16
C VAL A 44 2.82 -10.31 3.89
N PRO A 45 2.40 -10.10 5.15
CA PRO A 45 2.70 -8.85 5.86
C PRO A 45 4.17 -8.71 6.23
N LYS A 46 4.94 -9.82 6.37
CA LYS A 46 6.42 -9.75 6.48
C LYS A 46 7.05 -9.14 5.22
N ASN A 47 6.61 -9.60 4.04
CA ASN A 47 7.10 -9.11 2.76
C ASN A 47 6.70 -7.64 2.54
N LEU A 48 5.47 -7.26 2.89
CA LEU A 48 5.03 -5.86 2.87
C LEU A 48 5.84 -5.00 3.84
N LYS A 49 6.10 -5.46 5.07
CA LYS A 49 6.94 -4.74 6.03
C LYS A 49 8.33 -4.51 5.45
N LYS A 50 8.96 -5.55 4.91
CA LYS A 50 10.27 -5.44 4.27
C LYS A 50 10.25 -4.46 3.09
N TYR A 51 9.23 -4.52 2.25
CA TYR A 51 9.04 -3.62 1.11
C TYR A 51 8.95 -2.16 1.57
N HIS A 52 8.10 -1.88 2.56
CA HIS A 52 7.89 -0.56 3.12
C HIS A 52 9.14 -0.01 3.84
N LEU A 53 9.83 -0.85 4.61
CA LEU A 53 11.07 -0.44 5.26
C LEU A 53 12.20 -0.18 4.26
N ASN A 54 12.23 -0.86 3.10
CA ASN A 54 13.17 -0.51 2.03
C ASN A 54 12.90 0.88 1.46
N HIS A 55 11.63 1.31 1.35
CA HIS A 55 11.28 2.67 1.00
C HIS A 55 11.90 3.65 2.00
N HIS A 56 11.67 3.47 3.30
CA HIS A 56 12.19 4.39 4.32
C HIS A 56 13.72 4.40 4.48
N TYR A 57 14.37 3.24 4.40
CA TYR A 57 15.78 3.11 4.82
C TYR A 57 16.76 2.86 3.68
N ARG A 58 16.30 2.61 2.45
CA ARG A 58 17.18 2.30 1.32
C ARG A 58 16.96 3.23 0.14
N ILE A 59 15.73 3.32 -0.39
CA ILE A 59 15.42 4.12 -1.58
C ILE A 59 14.02 4.73 -1.42
N GLN A 60 13.93 5.95 -0.88
CA GLN A 60 12.65 6.65 -0.69
C GLN A 60 11.99 7.09 -2.00
N SER A 61 12.72 7.13 -3.12
CA SER A 61 12.16 7.48 -4.42
C SER A 61 11.44 6.32 -5.13
N LEU A 62 11.35 5.14 -4.51
CA LEU A 62 10.67 3.95 -5.01
C LEU A 62 9.85 3.29 -3.90
N GLY A 63 8.95 2.38 -4.25
CA GLY A 63 8.20 1.58 -3.29
C GLY A 63 7.14 2.35 -2.54
N PHE A 64 6.28 3.07 -3.27
CA PHE A 64 5.25 3.93 -2.69
C PHE A 64 4.04 3.14 -2.15
N GLY A 65 3.86 1.91 -2.60
CA GLY A 65 2.75 1.05 -2.21
C GLY A 65 2.88 0.49 -0.79
N ILE A 66 1.93 0.84 0.08
CA ILE A 66 1.87 0.36 1.47
C ILE A 66 1.07 -0.93 1.61
N THR A 67 -0.15 -0.96 1.06
CA THR A 67 -1.05 -2.12 1.15
C THR A 67 -0.71 -3.19 0.13
N SER A 68 -0.13 -2.80 -1.01
CA SER A 68 0.39 -3.69 -2.04
C SER A 68 1.35 -2.97 -2.97
N PRO A 69 2.27 -3.69 -3.65
CA PRO A 69 3.14 -3.13 -4.67
C PRO A 69 2.47 -3.03 -6.06
N PHE A 70 1.14 -3.20 -6.14
CA PHE A 70 0.43 -3.27 -7.42
C PHE A 70 0.67 -2.03 -8.28
N TRP A 71 0.42 -0.85 -7.73
CA TRP A 71 0.62 0.41 -8.45
C TRP A 71 2.08 0.69 -8.73
N ASP A 72 3.01 0.27 -7.86
CA ASP A 72 4.43 0.39 -8.16
C ASP A 72 4.84 -0.44 -9.39
N LYS A 73 4.21 -1.59 -9.63
CA LYS A 73 4.43 -2.36 -10.86
C LYS A 73 3.87 -1.66 -12.09
N VAL A 74 2.67 -1.08 -11.97
CA VAL A 74 2.01 -0.36 -13.06
C VAL A 74 2.82 0.87 -13.49
N PHE A 75 3.37 1.61 -12.51
CA PHE A 75 4.10 2.85 -12.77
C PHE A 75 5.63 2.70 -12.78
N GLY A 76 6.15 1.47 -12.69
CA GLY A 76 7.59 1.21 -12.78
C GLY A 76 8.41 1.69 -11.57
N THR A 77 7.79 1.80 -10.39
CA THR A 77 8.41 2.32 -9.16
C THR A 77 8.73 1.22 -8.14
N VAL A 78 8.85 -0.04 -8.58
CA VAL A 78 9.23 -1.16 -7.71
C VAL A 78 10.72 -1.05 -7.33
N PRO A 79 11.07 -1.11 -6.03
CA PRO A 79 12.47 -1.11 -5.60
C PRO A 79 13.22 -2.34 -6.10
N PRO A 80 14.49 -2.19 -6.54
CA PRO A 80 15.31 -3.34 -6.91
C PRO A 80 15.56 -4.26 -5.71
N PRO A 81 15.67 -5.58 -5.93
CA PRO A 81 15.94 -6.54 -4.86
C PRO A 81 17.19 -6.14 -4.07
N SER A 82 17.20 -6.43 -2.77
CA SER A 82 18.42 -6.27 -1.99
C SER A 82 19.46 -7.29 -2.43
N LYS A 83 20.76 -7.01 -2.23
CA LYS A 83 21.84 -7.97 -2.54
C LYS A 83 21.62 -9.30 -1.82
N VAL A 84 21.04 -9.27 -0.61
CA VAL A 84 20.69 -10.46 0.18
C VAL A 84 19.55 -11.24 -0.48
N ASP A 85 18.52 -10.54 -0.98
CA ASP A 85 17.39 -11.19 -1.66
C ASP A 85 17.77 -11.77 -3.03
N ALA A 86 18.66 -11.09 -3.75
CA ALA A 86 19.15 -11.55 -5.04
C ALA A 86 19.94 -12.86 -4.91
N LYS A 87 20.64 -13.08 -3.79
CA LYS A 87 21.40 -14.33 -3.52
C LYS A 87 20.50 -15.48 -3.06
N ARG A 88 19.28 -15.20 -2.59
CA ARG A 88 18.34 -16.20 -2.05
C ARG A 88 17.31 -16.67 -3.08
N ARG A 89 17.30 -16.06 -4.27
CA ARG A 89 16.53 -16.49 -5.45
C ARG A 89 17.42 -17.34 -6.34
#